data_AF-F7S1E2-F1
#
_entry.id   AF-F7S1E2-F1
#
_cell.length_a   1.000
_cell.length_b   1.000
_cell.length_c   1.000
_cell.angle_alpha   90.00
_cell.angle_beta   90.00
_cell.angle_gamma   90.00
#
_symmetry.space_group_name_H-M   'P 1'
#
loop_
_entity.id
_entity.type
_entity.pdbx_description
1 polymer ?
#
loop_
_entity_poly.entity_id
_entity_poly.type
_entity_poly.pdbx_seq_one_letter_code
_entity_poly.pdbx_strand_id
1 'polypeptide(L)'
;MGLAVVLTRAQLGMESPLVRVEVNVARGVPGFQIIGMPETTVREARDRVKTAILNSGLEFPVAKITINLSPAELPKQGARFDLAMALGILVADESINEGELSQLECYGELALDGAVRRIDGVLPALLAATDAGRRALVPAANTTEAALLRKPGAYAVTSLAAAVRHVEQSSLLRLIEPVQLPSRPAGVADIADVEGQEQAKRALLLAAAGGHNILFVGPPGTGKTMLAKRLIGLMPPLPEPEALEVAAISSLTGEKFDPERWRQRPFRAPHHSCSAAALVGGGCEIQK
;
A
#
# COMPACT_ATOMS: atom_id res chain seq x y z
N MET A 1 -24.98 6.77 21.76
CA MET A 1 -25.52 7.20 20.44
C MET A 1 -24.85 6.28 19.43
N GLY A 2 -25.60 5.41 18.75
CA GLY A 2 -25.01 4.23 18.09
C GLY A 2 -24.27 4.49 16.78
N LEU A 3 -23.58 5.62 16.60
CA LEU A 3 -22.89 6.02 15.37
C LEU A 3 -21.40 6.24 15.63
N ALA A 4 -20.55 5.63 14.83
CA ALA A 4 -19.11 5.87 14.80
C ALA A 4 -18.63 6.15 13.37
N VAL A 5 -17.56 6.94 13.24
CA VAL A 5 -16.91 7.20 11.95
C VAL A 5 -15.43 6.88 12.06
N VAL A 6 -14.96 5.96 11.22
CA VAL A 6 -13.54 5.60 11.12
C VAL A 6 -13.00 5.99 9.75
N LEU A 7 -11.83 6.61 9.71
CA LEU A 7 -11.21 7.05 8.47
C LEU A 7 -10.35 5.94 7.87
N THR A 8 -10.32 5.87 6.54
CA THR A 8 -9.48 4.96 5.76
C THR A 8 -9.35 5.53 4.35
N ARG A 9 -8.70 4.83 3.41
CA ARG A 9 -8.57 5.26 2.02
C ARG A 9 -8.85 4.14 1.05
N ALA A 10 -9.51 4.49 -0.06
CA ALA A 10 -9.62 3.61 -1.20
C ALA A 10 -8.31 3.61 -2.01
N GLN A 11 -8.18 2.64 -2.91
CA GLN A 11 -7.09 2.56 -3.87
C GLN A 11 -7.62 2.99 -5.24
N LEU A 12 -7.03 4.03 -5.83
CA LEU A 12 -7.38 4.52 -7.17
C LEU A 12 -6.09 4.88 -7.89
N GLY A 13 -5.48 3.90 -8.58
CA GLY A 13 -4.15 4.04 -9.14
C GLY A 13 -3.12 4.48 -8.09
N MET A 14 -2.41 5.55 -8.39
CA MET A 14 -1.44 6.20 -7.48
C MET A 14 -2.10 7.09 -6.43
N GLU A 15 -3.39 7.39 -6.58
CA GLU A 15 -4.13 8.16 -5.61
C GLU A 15 -4.71 7.27 -4.52
N SER A 16 -5.01 7.89 -3.38
CA SER A 16 -5.66 7.21 -2.25
C SER A 16 -6.70 8.13 -1.67
N PRO A 17 -7.88 8.24 -2.31
CA PRO A 17 -8.94 9.13 -1.86
C PRO A 17 -9.50 8.68 -0.51
N LEU A 18 -9.89 9.66 0.32
CA LEU A 18 -10.41 9.43 1.67
C LEU A 18 -11.75 8.68 1.59
N VAL A 19 -11.87 7.65 2.43
CA VAL A 19 -13.11 6.91 2.67
C VAL A 19 -13.47 7.02 4.14
N ARG A 20 -14.74 7.30 4.41
CA ARG A 20 -15.34 7.30 5.75
C ARG A 20 -16.12 6.02 5.92
N VAL A 21 -15.75 5.22 6.92
CA VAL A 21 -16.48 4.04 7.36
C VAL A 21 -17.42 4.48 8.47
N GLU A 22 -18.68 4.71 8.12
CA GLU A 22 -19.70 5.15 9.05
C GLU A 22 -20.46 3.92 9.53
N VAL A 23 -20.39 3.63 10.82
CA VAL A 23 -21.01 2.44 11.41
C VAL A 23 -22.13 2.87 12.32
N ASN A 24 -23.34 2.38 12.03
CA ASN A 24 -24.50 2.58 12.86
C ASN A 24 -24.96 1.26 13.48
N VAL A 25 -25.03 1.20 14.80
CA VAL A 25 -25.54 0.08 15.61
C VAL A 25 -26.87 0.50 16.21
N ALA A 26 -27.96 -0.12 15.73
CA ALA A 26 -29.32 0.17 16.17
C ALA A 26 -29.97 -1.04 16.85
N ARG A 27 -30.76 -0.78 17.89
CA ARG A 27 -31.61 -1.80 18.53
C ARG A 27 -32.64 -2.33 17.53
N GLY A 28 -32.89 -3.63 17.55
CA GLY A 28 -33.86 -4.27 16.67
C GLY A 28 -33.47 -5.71 16.30
N VAL A 29 -34.06 -6.22 15.22
CA VAL A 29 -33.72 -7.56 14.70
C VAL A 29 -32.25 -7.57 14.27
N PRO A 30 -31.43 -8.51 14.78
CA PRO A 30 -30.03 -8.62 14.41
C PRO A 30 -29.84 -8.71 12.89
N GLY A 31 -28.93 -7.93 12.36
CA GLY A 31 -28.67 -7.87 10.93
C GLY A 31 -27.37 -7.12 10.65
N PHE A 32 -26.74 -7.42 9.52
CA PHE A 32 -25.51 -6.78 9.11
C PHE A 32 -25.60 -6.40 7.64
N GLN A 33 -25.43 -5.12 7.34
CA GLN A 33 -25.50 -4.59 5.98
C GLN A 33 -24.35 -3.63 5.70
N ILE A 34 -23.72 -3.79 4.53
CA ILE A 34 -22.73 -2.84 4.00
C ILE A 34 -23.36 -2.12 2.80
N ILE A 35 -23.32 -0.79 2.81
CA ILE A 35 -23.81 0.10 1.74
C ILE A 35 -22.65 0.98 1.22
N GLY A 36 -22.86 1.65 0.07
CA GLY A 36 -21.81 2.45 -0.59
C GLY A 36 -21.11 1.75 -1.77
N MET A 37 -21.84 0.89 -2.49
CA MET A 37 -21.35 0.09 -3.62
C MET A 37 -20.11 -0.80 -3.32
N PRO A 38 -20.16 -1.64 -2.27
CA PRO A 38 -19.09 -2.59 -2.01
C PRO A 38 -19.10 -3.74 -3.03
N GLU A 39 -17.92 -4.12 -3.50
CA GLU A 39 -17.71 -5.36 -4.24
C GLU A 39 -17.93 -6.61 -3.37
N THR A 40 -18.02 -7.77 -4.01
CA THR A 40 -18.27 -9.06 -3.34
C THR A 40 -17.28 -9.32 -2.20
N THR A 41 -15.99 -9.04 -2.40
CA THR A 41 -14.93 -9.24 -1.39
C THR A 41 -15.12 -8.40 -0.13
N VAL A 42 -15.69 -7.20 -0.27
CA VAL A 42 -16.08 -6.33 0.84
C VAL A 42 -17.39 -6.79 1.46
N ARG A 43 -18.35 -7.30 0.68
CA ARG A 43 -19.59 -7.89 1.24
C ARG A 43 -19.32 -9.12 2.11
N GLU A 44 -18.31 -9.91 1.73
CA GLU A 44 -17.81 -11.05 2.52
C GLU A 44 -17.09 -10.63 3.80
N ALA A 45 -16.73 -9.34 3.94
CA ALA A 45 -16.10 -8.84 5.16
C ALA A 45 -17.00 -9.00 6.39
N ARG A 46 -18.33 -9.11 6.22
CA ARG A 46 -19.26 -9.39 7.33
C ARG A 46 -18.77 -10.55 8.19
N ASP A 47 -18.51 -11.69 7.56
CA ASP A 47 -18.20 -12.92 8.29
C ASP A 47 -16.76 -12.84 8.84
N ARG A 48 -15.83 -12.23 8.09
CA ARG A 48 -14.46 -11.99 8.57
C ARG A 48 -14.41 -11.08 9.79
N VAL A 49 -15.04 -9.91 9.71
CA VAL A 49 -15.05 -8.90 10.80
C VAL A 49 -15.73 -9.46 12.04
N LYS A 50 -16.88 -10.12 11.88
CA LYS A 50 -17.58 -10.73 13.01
C LYS A 50 -16.72 -11.77 13.71
N THR A 51 -16.16 -12.71 12.96
CA THR A 51 -15.34 -13.79 13.53
C THR A 51 -14.04 -13.24 14.14
N ALA A 52 -13.42 -12.25 13.51
CA ALA A 52 -12.23 -11.57 14.03
C ALA A 52 -12.48 -10.87 15.37
N ILE A 53 -13.62 -10.19 15.54
CA ILE A 53 -14.03 -9.56 16.80
C ILE A 53 -14.15 -10.63 17.90
N LEU A 54 -14.93 -11.68 17.65
CA LEU A 54 -15.15 -12.76 18.62
C LEU A 54 -13.84 -13.46 19.02
N ASN A 55 -13.00 -13.80 18.04
CA ASN A 55 -11.72 -14.47 18.29
C ASN A 55 -10.65 -13.55 18.87
N SER A 56 -10.88 -12.23 18.91
CA SER A 56 -10.06 -11.26 19.63
C SER A 56 -10.43 -11.14 21.11
N GLY A 57 -11.39 -11.94 21.60
CA GLY A 57 -11.87 -11.88 22.98
C GLY A 57 -12.84 -10.73 23.25
N LEU A 58 -13.46 -10.18 22.20
CA LEU A 58 -14.41 -9.07 22.27
C LEU A 58 -15.82 -9.59 21.98
N GLU A 59 -16.83 -8.90 22.51
CA GLU A 59 -18.23 -9.22 22.22
C GLU A 59 -18.67 -8.62 20.88
N PHE A 60 -19.45 -9.38 20.13
CA PHE A 60 -20.06 -8.88 18.90
C PHE A 60 -21.52 -8.49 19.16
N PRO A 61 -21.95 -7.26 18.84
CA PRO A 61 -23.26 -6.77 19.23
C PRO A 61 -24.42 -7.54 18.59
N VAL A 62 -25.41 -7.87 19.41
CA VAL A 62 -26.69 -8.46 18.96
C VAL A 62 -27.65 -7.34 18.57
N ALA A 63 -27.35 -6.70 17.44
CA ALA A 63 -28.03 -5.50 16.97
C ALA A 63 -28.12 -5.44 15.44
N LYS A 64 -28.86 -4.46 14.91
CA LYS A 64 -28.84 -4.13 13.48
C LYS A 64 -27.66 -3.21 13.20
N ILE A 65 -26.65 -3.75 12.53
CA ILE A 65 -25.41 -3.07 12.14
C ILE A 65 -25.51 -2.63 10.68
N THR A 66 -25.31 -1.34 10.42
CA THR A 66 -25.25 -0.77 9.08
C THR A 66 -23.91 -0.06 8.90
N ILE A 67 -23.13 -0.46 7.91
CA ILE A 67 -21.84 0.14 7.56
C ILE A 67 -21.98 0.86 6.23
N ASN A 68 -21.74 2.16 6.22
CA ASN A 68 -21.69 2.97 5.00
C ASN A 68 -20.24 3.30 4.64
N LEU A 69 -19.85 2.97 3.41
CA LEU A 69 -18.55 3.35 2.85
C LEU A 69 -18.73 4.58 1.94
N SER A 70 -18.41 5.76 2.47
CA SER A 70 -18.58 7.04 1.79
C SER A 70 -17.24 7.60 1.31
N PRO A 71 -17.13 8.25 0.13
CA PRO A 71 -18.19 8.55 -0.85
C PRO A 71 -18.51 7.36 -1.77
N ALA A 72 -19.76 7.24 -2.26
CA ALA A 72 -20.25 6.05 -2.96
C ALA A 72 -19.61 5.83 -4.35
N GLU A 73 -19.11 6.88 -4.98
CA GLU A 73 -18.55 6.90 -6.34
C GLU A 73 -17.18 6.23 -6.44
N LEU A 74 -16.47 6.10 -5.31
CA LEU A 74 -15.15 5.47 -5.29
C LEU A 74 -15.26 3.94 -5.29
N PRO A 75 -14.39 3.24 -6.03
CA PRO A 75 -14.30 1.79 -5.94
C PRO A 75 -13.82 1.39 -4.53
N LYS A 76 -14.60 0.58 -3.82
CA LYS A 76 -14.16 -0.09 -2.57
C LYS A 76 -13.98 -1.57 -2.86
N GLN A 77 -12.73 -1.96 -3.03
CA GLN A 77 -12.33 -3.33 -3.31
C GLN A 77 -11.35 -3.84 -2.25
N GLY A 78 -11.31 -5.16 -2.12
CA GLY A 78 -10.39 -5.85 -1.23
C GLY A 78 -10.77 -5.73 0.25
N ALA A 79 -9.94 -6.33 1.10
CA ALA A 79 -10.22 -6.47 2.52
C ALA A 79 -9.59 -5.36 3.39
N ARG A 80 -9.03 -4.30 2.79
CA ARG A 80 -8.27 -3.27 3.53
C ARG A 80 -9.09 -2.47 4.55
N PHE A 81 -10.41 -2.50 4.41
CA PHE A 81 -11.37 -1.79 5.24
C PHE A 81 -11.76 -2.56 6.50
N ASP A 82 -11.40 -3.85 6.60
CA ASP A 82 -11.88 -4.75 7.66
C ASP A 82 -11.53 -4.22 9.06
N LEU A 83 -10.30 -3.73 9.27
CA LEU A 83 -9.88 -3.12 10.54
C LEU A 83 -10.72 -1.90 10.90
N ALA A 84 -10.97 -1.00 9.94
CA ALA A 84 -11.77 0.20 10.16
C ALA A 84 -13.23 -0.14 10.48
N MET A 85 -13.79 -1.14 9.79
CA MET A 85 -15.15 -1.65 10.06
C MET A 85 -15.26 -2.24 11.47
N ALA A 86 -14.30 -3.07 11.89
CA ALA A 86 -14.31 -3.68 13.22
C ALA A 86 -14.23 -2.64 14.33
N LEU A 87 -13.29 -1.68 14.23
CA LEU A 87 -13.16 -0.59 15.21
C LEU A 87 -14.43 0.29 15.24
N GLY A 88 -15.01 0.58 14.07
CA GLY A 88 -16.25 1.34 13.99
C GLY A 88 -17.44 0.64 14.65
N ILE A 89 -17.56 -0.68 14.50
CA ILE A 89 -18.60 -1.47 15.20
C ILE A 89 -18.42 -1.36 16.72
N LEU A 90 -17.21 -1.57 17.22
CA LEU A 90 -16.92 -1.58 18.66
C LEU A 90 -17.15 -0.20 19.30
N VAL A 91 -16.81 0.89 18.60
CA VAL A 91 -17.11 2.26 19.07
C VAL A 91 -18.61 2.54 19.01
N ALA A 92 -19.29 2.17 17.92
CA ALA A 92 -20.72 2.43 17.75
C ALA A 92 -21.59 1.63 18.73
N ASP A 93 -21.13 0.47 19.18
CA ASP A 93 -21.77 -0.32 20.24
C ASP A 93 -21.37 0.14 21.65
N GLU A 94 -20.53 1.17 21.77
CA GLU A 94 -20.02 1.66 23.06
C GLU A 94 -19.17 0.61 23.82
N SER A 95 -18.71 -0.44 23.13
CA SER A 95 -17.82 -1.47 23.72
C SER A 95 -16.41 -0.92 23.98
N ILE A 96 -15.98 0.07 23.18
CA ILE A 96 -14.72 0.80 23.36
C ILE A 96 -14.95 2.30 23.21
N ASN A 97 -14.13 3.11 23.87
CA ASN A 97 -14.18 4.57 23.73
C ASN A 97 -13.59 5.00 22.38
N GLU A 98 -14.19 6.01 21.74
CA GLU A 98 -13.69 6.55 20.45
C GLU A 98 -12.25 7.06 20.56
N GLY A 99 -11.85 7.59 21.72
CA GLY A 99 -10.46 7.94 22.01
C GLY A 99 -9.80 8.79 20.92
N GLU A 100 -8.62 8.36 20.45
CA GLU A 100 -7.89 9.00 19.35
C GLU A 100 -8.30 8.52 17.96
N LEU A 101 -9.30 7.64 17.84
CA LEU A 101 -9.68 7.01 16.56
C LEU A 101 -10.05 8.04 15.49
N SER A 102 -10.64 9.17 15.87
CA SER A 102 -10.99 10.27 14.97
C SER A 102 -9.78 10.93 14.29
N GLN A 103 -8.58 10.78 14.85
CA GLN A 103 -7.31 11.30 14.32
C GLN A 103 -6.49 10.23 13.56
N LEU A 104 -7.01 8.99 13.50
CA LEU A 104 -6.35 7.85 12.89
C LEU A 104 -7.04 7.42 11.60
N GLU A 105 -6.24 7.09 10.59
CA GLU A 105 -6.69 6.33 9.44
C GLU A 105 -6.35 4.85 9.63
N CYS A 106 -7.33 3.95 9.46
CA CYS A 106 -7.17 2.54 9.77
C CYS A 106 -7.12 1.68 8.51
N TYR A 107 -6.11 0.81 8.45
CA TYR A 107 -5.81 -0.03 7.31
C TYR A 107 -5.51 -1.45 7.73
N GLY A 108 -6.15 -2.43 7.07
CA GLY A 108 -5.78 -3.83 7.25
C GLY A 108 -6.90 -4.80 6.94
N GLU A 109 -6.52 -5.94 6.38
CA GLU A 109 -7.39 -7.12 6.30
C GLU A 109 -7.43 -7.81 7.67
N LEU A 110 -8.61 -8.26 8.08
CA LEU A 110 -8.76 -9.08 9.28
C LEU A 110 -8.83 -10.55 8.90
N ALA A 111 -7.91 -11.32 9.48
CA ALA A 111 -8.01 -12.76 9.53
C ALA A 111 -9.08 -13.20 10.54
N LEU A 112 -9.59 -14.42 10.38
CA LEU A 112 -10.63 -14.96 11.26
C LEU A 112 -10.15 -15.10 12.72
N ASP A 113 -8.85 -15.23 12.97
CA ASP A 113 -8.25 -15.28 14.31
C ASP A 113 -8.02 -13.90 14.94
N GLY A 114 -8.42 -12.82 14.25
CA GLY A 114 -8.22 -11.44 14.71
C GLY A 114 -6.85 -10.85 14.33
N ALA A 115 -6.00 -11.58 13.61
CA ALA A 115 -4.74 -11.03 13.11
C ALA A 115 -4.98 -9.99 12.00
N VAL A 116 -4.15 -8.94 11.97
CA VAL A 116 -4.18 -7.89 10.94
C VAL A 116 -3.17 -8.23 9.86
N ARG A 117 -3.66 -8.50 8.65
CA ARG A 117 -2.88 -8.95 7.50
C ARG A 117 -2.44 -7.80 6.61
N ARG A 118 -1.36 -8.05 5.86
CA ARG A 118 -0.79 -7.14 4.88
C ARG A 118 -1.85 -6.72 3.87
N ILE A 119 -1.82 -5.45 3.48
CA ILE A 119 -2.56 -4.93 2.34
C ILE A 119 -1.59 -4.40 1.28
N ASP A 120 -2.05 -4.37 0.03
CA ASP A 120 -1.35 -3.68 -1.05
C ASP A 120 -1.70 -2.19 -1.07
N GLY A 121 -0.88 -1.37 -1.73
CA GLY A 121 -1.13 0.06 -1.88
C GLY A 121 -1.18 0.83 -0.55
N VAL A 122 -0.40 0.42 0.45
CA VAL A 122 -0.34 1.10 1.75
C VAL A 122 0.45 2.40 1.66
N LEU A 123 1.52 2.45 0.85
CA LEU A 123 2.40 3.61 0.78
C LEU A 123 1.70 4.86 0.21
N PRO A 124 0.97 4.79 -0.93
CA PRO A 124 0.18 5.92 -1.40
C PRO A 124 -0.84 6.42 -0.36
N ALA A 125 -1.49 5.49 0.35
CA ALA A 125 -2.45 5.83 1.39
C ALA A 125 -1.78 6.56 2.57
N LEU A 126 -0.60 6.12 2.98
CA LEU A 126 0.18 6.74 4.04
C LEU A 126 0.73 8.13 3.66
N LEU A 127 1.18 8.31 2.42
CA LEU A 127 1.59 9.63 1.92
C LEU A 127 0.39 10.60 1.99
N ALA A 128 -0.76 10.18 1.47
CA ALA A 128 -1.97 11.01 1.49
C ALA A 128 -2.51 11.25 2.92
N ALA A 129 -2.35 10.30 3.84
CA ALA A 129 -2.67 10.47 5.26
C ALA A 129 -1.78 11.53 5.92
N THR A 130 -0.48 11.45 5.64
CA THR A 130 0.55 12.37 6.13
C THR A 130 0.29 13.80 5.63
N ASP A 131 -0.02 13.96 4.34
CA ASP A 131 -0.36 15.26 3.73
C ASP A 131 -1.61 15.87 4.35
N ALA A 132 -2.54 15.04 4.81
CA ALA A 132 -3.75 15.45 5.51
C ALA A 132 -3.55 15.60 7.04
N GLY A 133 -2.32 15.49 7.54
CA GLY A 133 -1.96 15.69 8.95
C GLY A 133 -2.44 14.58 9.89
N ARG A 134 -2.78 13.39 9.38
CA ARG A 134 -3.30 12.28 10.17
C ARG A 134 -2.26 11.18 10.36
N ARG A 135 -2.40 10.43 11.46
CA ARG A 135 -1.64 9.21 11.70
C ARG A 135 -2.41 7.99 11.20
N ALA A 136 -1.74 6.85 11.07
CA ALA A 136 -2.36 5.64 10.56
C ALA A 136 -2.10 4.41 11.45
N LEU A 137 -3.09 3.52 11.53
CA LEU A 137 -2.92 2.14 11.94
C LEU A 137 -2.71 1.28 10.70
N VAL A 138 -1.56 0.61 10.61
CA VAL A 138 -1.22 -0.25 9.48
C VAL A 138 -0.84 -1.64 9.93
N PRO A 139 -1.00 -2.67 9.07
CA PRO A 139 -0.54 -4.02 9.40
C PRO A 139 0.96 -4.03 9.69
N ALA A 140 1.41 -4.81 10.66
CA ALA A 140 2.83 -4.94 10.97
C ALA A 140 3.64 -5.45 9.77
N ALA A 141 3.03 -6.23 8.88
CA ALA A 141 3.63 -6.69 7.63
C ALA A 141 3.87 -5.57 6.59
N ASN A 142 3.26 -4.39 6.77
CA ASN A 142 3.46 -3.20 5.94
C ASN A 142 4.48 -2.20 6.55
N THR A 143 5.15 -2.56 7.66
CA THR A 143 6.08 -1.67 8.37
C THR A 143 7.20 -1.14 7.49
N THR A 144 7.73 -1.97 6.58
CA THR A 144 8.83 -1.57 5.67
C THR A 144 8.40 -0.43 4.74
N GLU A 145 7.16 -0.45 4.25
CA GLU A 145 6.61 0.61 3.40
C GLU A 145 6.31 1.86 4.23
N ALA A 146 5.76 1.70 5.44
CA ALA A 146 5.49 2.81 6.34
C ALA A 146 6.77 3.53 6.82
N ALA A 147 7.89 2.81 6.94
CA ALA A 147 9.18 3.38 7.30
C ALA A 147 9.78 4.27 6.20
N LEU A 148 9.22 4.31 4.99
CA LEU A 148 9.64 5.21 3.92
C LEU A 148 9.15 6.65 4.12
N LEU A 149 8.20 6.87 5.03
CA LEU A 149 7.75 8.22 5.35
C LEU A 149 8.88 9.01 6.01
N ARG A 150 9.06 10.27 5.60
CA ARG A 150 10.05 11.19 6.19
C ARG A 150 9.79 11.49 7.66
N LYS A 151 8.53 11.42 8.08
CA LYS A 151 8.12 11.66 9.46
C LYS A 151 7.39 10.43 9.98
N PRO A 152 7.61 10.07 11.26
CA PRO A 152 6.81 9.04 11.92
C PRO A 152 5.32 9.37 11.84
N GLY A 153 4.54 8.54 11.15
CA GLY A 153 3.13 8.79 10.87
C GLY A 153 2.22 7.56 11.02
N ALA A 154 2.79 6.39 11.31
CA ALA A 154 2.03 5.13 11.34
C ALA A 154 2.42 4.26 12.54
N TYR A 155 1.47 3.49 13.05
CA TYR A 155 1.66 2.48 14.09
C TYR A 155 1.48 1.09 13.51
N ALA A 156 2.38 0.17 13.87
CA ALA A 156 2.31 -1.21 13.44
C ALA A 156 1.33 -2.03 14.29
N VAL A 157 0.30 -2.59 13.65
CA VAL A 157 -0.74 -3.40 14.28
C VAL A 157 -0.58 -4.86 13.87
N THR A 158 -0.55 -5.76 14.86
CA THR A 158 -0.49 -7.22 14.61
C THR A 158 -1.85 -7.90 14.72
N SER A 159 -2.77 -7.36 15.53
CA SER A 159 -4.11 -7.91 15.74
C SER A 159 -5.14 -6.83 16.07
N LEU A 160 -6.41 -7.14 15.90
CA LEU A 160 -7.53 -6.27 16.27
C LEU A 160 -7.49 -5.92 17.77
N ALA A 161 -7.20 -6.89 18.64
CA ALA A 161 -7.02 -6.65 20.08
C ALA A 161 -5.88 -5.65 20.39
N ALA A 162 -4.80 -5.64 19.58
CA ALA A 162 -3.74 -4.66 19.72
C ALA A 162 -4.17 -3.25 19.27
N ALA A 163 -4.95 -3.15 18.18
CA ALA A 163 -5.54 -1.89 17.75
C ALA A 163 -6.50 -1.31 18.79
N VAL A 164 -7.38 -2.14 19.36
CA VAL A 164 -8.32 -1.73 20.41
C VAL A 164 -7.60 -1.15 21.62
N ARG A 165 -6.60 -1.88 22.15
CA ARG A 165 -5.82 -1.41 23.31
C ARG A 165 -5.07 -0.10 23.03
N HIS A 166 -4.69 0.15 21.79
CA HIS A 166 -4.09 1.42 21.41
C HIS A 166 -5.11 2.56 21.41
N VAL A 167 -6.28 2.34 20.80
CA VAL A 167 -7.38 3.32 20.74
C VAL A 167 -7.87 3.69 22.15
N GLU A 168 -7.97 2.71 23.04
CA GLU A 168 -8.36 2.90 24.44
C GLU A 168 -7.23 3.44 25.33
N GLN A 169 -6.05 3.68 24.77
CA GLN A 169 -4.85 4.13 25.50
C GLN A 169 -4.39 3.18 26.63
N SER A 170 -4.88 1.94 26.68
CA SER A 170 -4.48 0.94 27.68
C SER A 170 -3.13 0.30 27.38
N SER A 171 -2.74 0.22 26.11
CA SER A 171 -1.40 -0.15 25.67
C SER A 171 -1.07 0.52 24.34
N LEU A 172 -0.15 1.47 24.35
CA LEU A 172 0.23 2.22 23.16
C LEU A 172 1.13 1.38 22.24
N LEU A 173 0.80 1.40 20.95
CA LEU A 173 1.67 0.85 19.91
C LEU A 173 2.85 1.77 19.67
N ARG A 174 3.97 1.17 19.25
CA ARG A 174 5.16 1.92 18.87
C ARG A 174 4.95 2.57 17.51
N LEU A 175 5.31 3.85 17.42
CA LEU A 175 5.33 4.58 16.17
C LEU A 175 6.46 4.03 15.28
N ILE A 176 6.18 3.87 13.99
CA ILE A 176 7.14 3.37 13.02
C ILE A 176 8.14 4.49 12.72
N GLU A 177 9.41 4.21 12.98
CA GLU A 177 10.50 5.15 12.71
C GLU A 177 10.92 5.08 11.23
N PRO A 178 11.26 6.23 10.62
CA PRO A 178 11.83 6.28 9.29
C PRO A 178 13.09 5.42 9.18
N VAL A 179 13.18 4.61 8.12
CA VAL A 179 14.37 3.80 7.88
C VAL A 179 15.48 4.64 7.24
N GLN A 180 16.72 4.41 7.65
CA GLN A 180 17.89 4.97 6.95
C GLN A 180 18.13 4.20 5.65
N LEU A 181 17.92 4.88 4.53
CA LEU A 181 18.07 4.28 3.20
C LEU A 181 19.41 4.66 2.59
N PRO A 182 20.00 3.78 1.74
CA PRO A 182 21.26 4.07 1.10
C PRO A 182 21.14 5.26 0.14
N SER A 183 22.21 6.06 0.03
CA SER A 183 22.24 7.21 -0.88
C SER A 183 22.39 6.82 -2.35
N ARG A 184 22.90 5.61 -2.62
CA ARG A 184 23.06 5.01 -3.94
C ARG A 184 22.59 3.56 -3.92
N PRO A 185 21.93 3.09 -4.98
CA PRO A 185 21.52 1.69 -5.09
C PRO A 185 22.76 0.79 -5.18
N ALA A 186 22.70 -0.38 -4.53
CA ALA A 186 23.75 -1.38 -4.59
C ALA A 186 23.60 -2.27 -5.84
N GLY A 187 24.70 -2.89 -6.29
CA GLY A 187 24.65 -3.98 -7.28
C GLY A 187 24.24 -3.59 -8.70
N VAL A 188 24.38 -2.30 -9.08
CA VAL A 188 24.11 -1.88 -10.46
C VAL A 188 25.28 -2.26 -11.37
N ALA A 189 24.97 -2.83 -12.54
CA ALA A 189 25.98 -3.25 -13.50
C ALA A 189 26.77 -2.06 -14.08
N ASP A 190 28.08 -2.21 -14.21
CA ASP A 190 28.97 -1.16 -14.69
C ASP A 190 29.22 -1.28 -16.21
N ILE A 191 29.36 -0.14 -16.88
CA ILE A 191 29.77 -0.08 -18.28
C ILE A 191 31.22 -0.57 -18.47
N ALA A 192 32.05 -0.48 -17.44
CA ALA A 192 33.43 -0.96 -17.43
C ALA A 192 33.52 -2.48 -17.67
N ASP A 193 32.47 -3.24 -17.33
CA ASP A 193 32.39 -4.68 -17.58
C ASP A 193 32.29 -5.02 -19.08
N VAL A 194 31.96 -4.05 -19.95
CA VAL A 194 31.77 -4.28 -21.38
C VAL A 194 33.12 -4.15 -22.09
N GLU A 195 33.63 -5.25 -22.64
CA GLU A 195 34.82 -5.23 -23.46
C GLU A 195 34.51 -4.71 -24.88
N GLY A 196 35.30 -3.74 -25.37
CA GLY A 196 35.13 -3.14 -26.69
C GLY A 196 33.85 -2.29 -26.86
N GLN A 197 33.28 -2.26 -28.08
CA GLN A 197 32.04 -1.53 -28.39
C GLN A 197 32.08 -0.01 -28.10
N GLU A 198 33.22 0.64 -28.34
CA GLU A 198 33.45 2.05 -27.96
C GLU A 198 32.40 3.02 -28.52
N GLN A 199 31.96 2.82 -29.78
CA GLN A 199 30.91 3.63 -30.37
C GLN A 199 29.57 3.48 -29.62
N ALA A 200 29.20 2.24 -29.26
CA ALA A 200 27.96 1.96 -28.55
C ALA A 200 28.02 2.44 -27.09
N LYS A 201 29.16 2.28 -26.41
CA LYS A 201 29.42 2.85 -25.08
C LYS A 201 29.26 4.37 -25.10
N ARG A 202 29.87 5.05 -26.06
CA ARG A 202 29.76 6.50 -26.22
C ARG A 202 28.33 6.95 -26.47
N ALA A 203 27.61 6.27 -27.37
CA ALA A 203 26.20 6.57 -27.61
C ALA A 203 25.35 6.38 -26.34
N LEU A 204 25.62 5.33 -25.57
CA LEU A 204 24.92 5.06 -24.31
C LEU A 204 25.20 6.13 -23.25
N LEU A 205 26.45 6.59 -23.13
CA LEU A 205 26.81 7.68 -22.22
C LEU A 205 26.11 8.99 -22.58
N LEU A 206 26.09 9.35 -23.87
CA LEU A 206 25.38 10.55 -24.34
C LEU A 206 23.88 10.43 -24.10
N ALA A 207 23.29 9.25 -24.34
CA ALA A 207 21.88 9.01 -24.07
C ALA A 207 21.56 9.11 -22.57
N ALA A 208 22.39 8.54 -21.69
CA ALA A 208 22.24 8.62 -20.25
C ALA A 208 22.35 10.06 -19.73
N ALA A 209 23.32 10.83 -20.23
CA ALA A 209 23.56 12.21 -19.82
C ALA A 209 22.47 13.16 -20.32
N GLY A 210 21.98 12.96 -21.55
CA GLY A 210 20.97 13.82 -22.19
C GLY A 210 19.53 13.40 -21.96
N GLY A 211 19.28 12.26 -21.29
CA GLY A 211 17.93 11.70 -21.15
C GLY A 211 17.32 11.30 -22.50
N HIS A 212 18.13 10.82 -23.44
CA HIS A 212 17.69 10.43 -24.77
C HIS A 212 17.29 8.95 -24.86
N ASN A 213 16.35 8.66 -25.76
CA ASN A 213 16.00 7.29 -26.10
C ASN A 213 17.10 6.66 -26.96
N ILE A 214 17.38 5.37 -26.74
CA ILE A 214 18.38 4.61 -27.51
C ILE A 214 17.79 3.28 -28.00
N LEU A 215 18.05 2.95 -29.26
CA LEU A 215 17.69 1.67 -29.87
C LEU A 215 18.97 0.96 -30.32
N PHE A 216 19.17 -0.28 -29.85
CA PHE A 216 20.29 -1.11 -30.28
C PHE A 216 19.87 -2.02 -31.44
N VAL A 217 20.56 -1.91 -32.58
CA VAL A 217 20.33 -2.74 -33.77
C VAL A 217 21.58 -3.53 -34.10
N GLY A 218 21.44 -4.83 -34.36
CA GLY A 218 22.55 -5.67 -34.82
C GLY A 218 22.36 -7.17 -34.57
N PRO A 219 23.24 -8.02 -35.12
CA PRO A 219 23.17 -9.49 -35.02
C PRO A 219 23.08 -10.02 -33.58
N PRO A 220 22.51 -11.20 -33.33
CA PRO A 220 22.51 -11.81 -31.98
C PRO A 220 23.95 -11.99 -31.46
N GLY A 221 24.11 -11.99 -30.13
CA GLY A 221 25.42 -12.20 -29.48
C GLY A 221 26.34 -10.97 -29.41
N THR A 222 25.99 -9.83 -30.02
CA THR A 222 26.86 -8.63 -30.06
C THR A 222 26.88 -7.78 -28.78
N GLY A 223 26.35 -8.28 -27.65
CA GLY A 223 26.36 -7.55 -26.37
C GLY A 223 25.26 -6.48 -26.19
N LYS A 224 24.25 -6.39 -27.08
CA LYS A 224 23.15 -5.41 -26.97
C LYS A 224 22.45 -5.42 -25.61
N THR A 225 22.07 -6.59 -25.13
CA THR A 225 21.41 -6.76 -23.82
C THR A 225 22.35 -6.40 -22.66
N MET A 226 23.64 -6.68 -22.81
CA MET A 226 24.65 -6.33 -21.81
C MET A 226 24.75 -4.81 -21.67
N LEU A 227 24.87 -4.09 -22.79
CA LEU A 227 24.87 -2.62 -22.85
C LEU A 227 23.58 -2.03 -22.29
N ALA A 228 22.41 -2.52 -22.71
CA ALA A 228 21.12 -2.00 -22.26
C ALA A 228 20.95 -2.07 -20.73
N LYS A 229 21.37 -3.17 -20.09
CA LYS A 229 21.30 -3.33 -18.62
C LYS A 229 22.19 -2.34 -17.85
N ARG A 230 23.25 -1.82 -18.48
CA ARG A 230 24.24 -0.93 -17.85
C ARG A 230 23.89 0.54 -17.98
N LEU A 231 22.85 0.87 -18.76
CA LEU A 231 22.25 2.20 -18.78
C LEU A 231 21.88 2.67 -17.36
N ILE A 232 21.35 1.76 -16.54
CA ILE A 232 20.93 2.06 -15.16
C ILE A 232 22.12 2.53 -14.30
N GLY A 233 23.32 1.96 -14.51
CA GLY A 233 24.52 2.33 -13.77
C GLY A 233 25.13 3.67 -14.18
N LEU A 234 24.85 4.13 -15.39
CA LEU A 234 25.32 5.41 -15.90
C LEU A 234 24.45 6.60 -15.45
N MET A 235 23.19 6.34 -15.15
CA MET A 235 22.26 7.38 -14.74
C MET A 235 22.39 7.70 -13.24
N PRO A 236 22.18 8.96 -12.83
CA PRO A 236 22.14 9.30 -11.41
C PRO A 236 20.98 8.56 -10.72
N PRO A 237 21.11 8.26 -9.40
CA PRO A 237 20.01 7.74 -8.60
C PRO A 237 18.77 8.63 -8.73
N LEU A 238 17.58 8.03 -8.65
CA LEU A 238 16.33 8.78 -8.67
C LEU A 238 16.33 9.85 -7.56
N PRO A 239 15.84 11.07 -7.83
CA PRO A 239 15.44 11.99 -6.77
C PRO A 239 14.48 11.29 -5.79
N GLU A 240 14.49 11.71 -4.53
CA GLU A 240 13.65 11.09 -3.50
C GLU A 240 12.15 11.09 -3.84
N PRO A 241 11.55 12.16 -4.41
CA PRO A 241 10.15 12.12 -4.83
C PRO A 241 9.87 11.04 -5.89
N GLU A 242 10.71 10.93 -6.91
CA GLU A 242 10.59 9.90 -7.96
C GLU A 242 10.80 8.49 -7.39
N ALA A 243 11.71 8.34 -6.41
CA ALA A 243 11.92 7.06 -5.74
C ALA A 243 10.72 6.63 -4.89
N LEU A 244 10.05 7.58 -4.22
CA LEU A 244 8.79 7.33 -3.51
C LEU A 244 7.67 6.95 -4.48
N GLU A 245 7.57 7.60 -5.65
CA GLU A 245 6.61 7.22 -6.68
C GLU A 245 6.84 5.79 -7.18
N VAL A 246 8.10 5.40 -7.46
CA VAL A 246 8.43 4.02 -7.85
C VAL A 246 8.09 3.03 -6.73
N ALA A 247 8.40 3.35 -5.47
CA ALA A 247 8.04 2.51 -4.35
C ALA A 247 6.52 2.39 -4.15
N ALA A 248 5.77 3.47 -4.42
CA ALA A 248 4.32 3.50 -4.37
C ALA A 248 3.71 2.60 -5.46
N ILE A 249 4.26 2.62 -6.67
CA ILE A 249 3.88 1.67 -7.73
C ILE A 249 4.12 0.22 -7.29
N SER A 250 5.31 -0.09 -6.75
CA SER A 250 5.59 -1.45 -6.24
C SER A 250 4.66 -1.86 -5.09
N SER A 251 4.27 -0.92 -4.22
CA SER A 251 3.27 -1.16 -3.16
C SER A 251 1.92 -1.56 -3.75
N LEU A 252 1.47 -0.90 -4.81
CA LEU A 252 0.21 -1.18 -5.51
C LEU A 252 0.21 -2.53 -6.23
N THR A 253 1.36 -2.97 -6.75
CA THR A 253 1.49 -4.27 -7.43
C THR A 253 1.74 -5.43 -6.49
N GLY A 254 1.80 -5.18 -5.17
CA GLY A 254 2.13 -6.19 -4.18
C GLY A 254 3.59 -6.66 -4.23
N GLU A 255 4.44 -5.95 -4.95
CA GLU A 255 5.89 -6.19 -4.95
C GLU A 255 6.45 -5.84 -3.56
N LYS A 256 7.32 -6.68 -3.04
CA LYS A 256 8.01 -6.40 -1.78
C LYS A 256 9.02 -5.28 -2.00
N PHE A 257 8.96 -4.28 -1.13
CA PHE A 257 9.97 -3.23 -1.10
C PHE A 257 11.34 -3.80 -0.69
N ASP A 258 12.36 -3.47 -1.48
CA ASP A 258 13.75 -3.83 -1.24
C ASP A 258 14.57 -2.55 -0.96
N PRO A 259 15.03 -2.32 0.29
CA PRO A 259 15.84 -1.16 0.65
C PRO A 259 17.13 -1.04 -0.15
N GLU A 260 17.72 -2.14 -0.62
CA GLU A 260 18.98 -2.12 -1.39
C GLU A 260 18.80 -1.51 -2.79
N ARG A 261 17.57 -1.56 -3.30
CA ARG A 261 17.16 -0.98 -4.58
C ARG A 261 16.58 0.42 -4.45
N TRP A 262 16.67 1.03 -3.26
CA TRP A 262 16.21 2.40 -3.06
C TRP A 262 16.86 3.35 -4.05
N ARG A 263 16.04 4.20 -4.69
CA ARG A 263 16.44 5.17 -5.73
C ARG A 263 17.07 4.53 -6.98
N GLN A 264 16.98 3.21 -7.15
CA GLN A 264 17.35 2.56 -8.41
C GLN A 264 16.29 2.85 -9.47
N ARG A 265 16.74 3.23 -10.66
CA ARG A 265 15.83 3.41 -11.80
C ARG A 265 15.24 2.05 -12.21
N PRO A 266 13.91 1.94 -12.41
CA PRO A 266 13.30 0.68 -12.79
C PRO A 266 13.81 0.24 -14.16
N PHE A 267 14.15 -1.03 -14.26
CA PHE A 267 14.52 -1.68 -15.52
C PHE A 267 13.51 -2.80 -15.79
N ARG A 268 13.04 -2.89 -17.04
CA ARG A 268 12.13 -3.96 -17.48
C ARG A 268 12.81 -4.74 -18.60
N ALA A 269 12.92 -6.05 -18.41
CA ALA A 269 13.46 -7.00 -19.39
C ALA A 269 12.36 -8.02 -19.75
N PRO A 270 11.35 -7.61 -20.54
CA PRO A 270 10.29 -8.52 -20.96
C PRO A 270 10.89 -9.71 -21.72
N HIS A 271 10.26 -10.88 -21.59
CA HIS A 271 10.67 -12.06 -22.33
C HIS A 271 10.50 -11.81 -23.84
N HIS A 272 11.34 -12.43 -24.67
CA HIS A 272 11.29 -12.23 -26.13
C HIS A 272 9.98 -12.73 -26.77
N SER A 273 9.20 -13.56 -26.06
CA SER A 273 7.86 -14.00 -26.46
C SER A 273 6.74 -13.07 -25.97
N CYS A 274 7.08 -11.92 -25.35
CA CYS A 274 6.11 -10.95 -24.88
C CYS A 274 5.30 -10.38 -26.06
N SER A 275 3.98 -10.39 -25.95
CA SER A 275 3.11 -9.78 -26.96
C SER A 275 3.23 -8.25 -26.94
N ALA A 276 2.86 -7.60 -28.04
CA ALA A 276 2.80 -6.13 -28.08
C ALA A 276 1.88 -5.56 -27.00
N ALA A 277 0.75 -6.24 -26.72
CA ALA A 277 -0.17 -5.85 -25.66
C ALA A 277 0.47 -5.95 -24.26
N ALA A 278 1.23 -7.00 -23.98
CA ALA A 278 1.94 -7.16 -22.71
C ALA A 278 3.08 -6.16 -22.56
N LEU A 279 3.75 -5.76 -23.65
CA LEU A 279 4.81 -4.74 -23.64
C LEU A 279 4.28 -3.33 -23.34
N VAL A 280 3.09 -2.99 -23.86
CA VAL A 280 2.44 -1.68 -23.68
C VAL A 280 1.66 -1.61 -22.35
N GLY A 281 1.54 -2.72 -21.61
CA GLY A 281 0.90 -2.74 -20.30
C GLY A 281 -0.61 -3.02 -20.31
N GLY A 282 -1.11 -3.73 -21.32
CA GLY A 282 -2.53 -4.11 -21.43
C GLY A 282 -2.98 -5.26 -20.51
N GLY A 283 -2.20 -5.63 -19.49
CA GLY A 283 -2.36 -6.91 -18.78
C GLY A 283 -1.93 -6.89 -17.32
N CYS A 284 -2.61 -6.08 -16.51
CA CYS A 284 -3.00 -6.34 -15.12
C CYS A 284 -3.73 -5.09 -14.65
N GLU A 285 -4.93 -5.25 -14.10
CA GLU A 285 -5.69 -4.15 -13.51
C GLU A 285 -4.99 -3.65 -12.23
N ILE A 286 -3.88 -2.93 -12.39
CA ILE A 286 -3.51 -1.91 -11.40
C ILE A 286 -4.51 -0.78 -11.70
N GLN A 287 -5.69 -0.90 -11.10
CA GLN A 287 -6.86 -0.12 -11.51
C GLN A 287 -6.54 1.37 -11.50
N LYS A 288 -6.79 2.02 -12.63
CA LYS A 288 -6.68 3.46 -12.85
C LYS A 288 -7.55 4.24 -11.87
#